data_AF-U5YLG3-F1
#
_entry.id   AF-U5YLG3-F1
#
_cell.length_a   1.000
_cell.length_b   1.000
_cell.length_c   1.000
_cell.angle_alpha   90.00
_cell.angle_beta   90.00
_cell.angle_gamma   90.00
#
_symmetry.space_group_name_H-M   'P 1'
#
loop_
_entity.id
_entity.type
_entity.pdbx_description
1 polymer ?
#
loop_
_entity_poly.entity_id
_entity_poly.type
_entity_poly.pdbx_seq_one_letter_code
_entity_poly.pdbx_strand_id
1 'polypeptide(L)'
;AGVCIEDKLFPKTNSFIKSTEQPLADLEEFTGKIKAVKDAQSDPDFSLVARLEGFIAGWGLDEMLRRAEACHAAGADALLIHSRKTSPEQVLRFAEAWQNRCPLVIVPTTYYSAPVEVFEEAGTSIVIWGNHMMRA
;
A
#
# COMPACT_ATOMS: atom_id res chain seq x y z
N ALA A 1 12.23 -12.09 4.27
CA ALA A 1 12.28 -11.44 2.94
C ALA A 1 10.94 -11.69 2.25
N GLY A 2 10.56 -10.92 1.22
CA GLY A 2 9.17 -10.99 0.75
C GLY A 2 8.94 -10.36 -0.61
N VAL A 3 7.67 -10.34 -1.01
CA VAL A 3 7.20 -9.71 -2.24
C VAL A 3 6.11 -8.70 -1.96
N CYS A 4 6.04 -7.67 -2.80
CA CYS A 4 4.99 -6.66 -2.77
C CYS A 4 4.19 -6.75 -4.07
N ILE A 5 2.88 -6.99 -3.98
CA ILE A 5 1.97 -7.01 -5.13
C ILE A 5 0.95 -5.88 -5.02
N GLU A 6 0.52 -5.32 -6.15
CA GLU A 6 -0.38 -4.15 -6.18
C GLU A 6 -1.74 -4.45 -6.81
N ASP A 7 -2.78 -3.74 -6.38
CA ASP A 7 -4.18 -3.95 -6.77
C ASP A 7 -4.60 -3.22 -8.06
N LYS A 8 -3.66 -3.03 -8.99
CA LYS A 8 -3.94 -2.43 -10.30
C LYS A 8 -4.38 -3.47 -11.33
N LEU A 9 -5.16 -3.03 -12.31
CA LEU A 9 -5.40 -3.79 -13.53
C LEU A 9 -4.09 -4.00 -14.31
N PHE A 10 -3.95 -5.18 -14.89
CA PHE A 10 -2.84 -5.52 -15.77
C PHE A 10 -3.25 -5.31 -17.24
N PRO A 11 -2.39 -4.74 -18.12
CA PRO A 11 -0.98 -4.37 -17.90
C PRO A 11 -0.80 -3.16 -16.96
N LYS A 12 0.28 -3.20 -16.16
CA LYS A 12 0.57 -2.21 -15.11
C LYS A 12 0.60 -0.79 -15.67
N THR A 13 -0.32 0.04 -15.20
CA THR A 13 -0.37 1.47 -15.52
C THR A 13 0.39 2.28 -14.46
N ASN A 14 1.31 3.16 -14.87
CA ASN A 14 2.14 3.94 -13.94
C ASN A 14 1.27 4.89 -13.07
N SER A 15 1.57 4.94 -11.77
CA SER A 15 0.92 5.76 -10.73
C SER A 15 0.91 7.28 -11.00
N PHE A 16 1.65 7.76 -12.01
CA PHE A 16 1.72 9.18 -12.38
C PHE A 16 0.76 9.62 -13.51
N ILE A 17 -0.02 8.72 -14.11
CA ILE A 17 -0.93 9.07 -15.22
C ILE A 17 -2.14 9.86 -14.69
N LYS A 18 -2.39 11.05 -15.26
CA LYS A 18 -3.51 11.93 -14.89
C LYS A 18 -4.81 11.45 -15.54
N SER A 19 -5.65 10.74 -14.79
CA SER A 19 -7.07 10.51 -15.13
C SER A 19 -7.95 10.63 -13.88
N THR A 20 -9.19 11.05 -14.08
CA THR A 20 -10.28 10.99 -13.11
C THR A 20 -10.63 9.53 -12.87
N GLU A 21 -10.22 9.00 -11.72
CA GLU A 21 -10.49 7.64 -11.25
C GLU A 21 -10.00 6.51 -12.18
N GLN A 22 -8.82 5.96 -11.88
CA GLN A 22 -8.35 4.76 -12.59
C GLN A 22 -9.08 3.52 -12.06
N PRO A 23 -9.57 2.63 -12.94
CA PRO A 23 -10.12 1.36 -12.52
C PRO A 23 -9.00 0.53 -11.87
N LEU A 24 -9.27 0.09 -10.65
CA LEU A 24 -8.42 -0.86 -9.94
C LEU A 24 -8.85 -2.29 -10.28
N ALA A 25 -7.99 -3.26 -9.94
CA ALA A 25 -8.39 -4.65 -10.01
C ALA A 25 -9.64 -4.89 -9.14
N ASP A 26 -10.45 -5.84 -9.58
CA ASP A 26 -11.54 -6.33 -8.77
C ASP A 26 -11.00 -6.85 -7.43
N LEU A 27 -11.76 -6.60 -6.36
CA LEU A 27 -11.28 -6.89 -5.02
C LEU A 27 -11.23 -8.40 -4.74
N GLU A 28 -12.15 -9.17 -5.31
CA GLU A 28 -12.11 -10.64 -5.22
C GLU A 28 -10.95 -11.19 -6.04
N GLU A 29 -10.69 -10.64 -7.22
CA GLU A 29 -9.51 -11.01 -8.02
C GLU A 29 -8.21 -10.78 -7.23
N PHE A 30 -8.05 -9.58 -6.64
CA PHE A 30 -6.81 -9.24 -5.93
C PHE A 30 -6.64 -10.05 -4.64
N THR A 31 -7.71 -10.23 -3.86
CA THR A 31 -7.65 -11.08 -2.66
C THR A 31 -7.44 -12.55 -3.00
N GLY A 32 -7.96 -13.02 -4.14
CA GLY A 32 -7.65 -14.35 -4.68
C GLY A 32 -6.16 -14.54 -4.95
N LYS A 33 -5.48 -13.53 -5.49
CA LYS A 33 -4.01 -13.55 -5.69
C LYS A 33 -3.26 -13.60 -4.34
N ILE A 34 -3.71 -12.84 -3.35
CA ILE A 34 -3.11 -12.86 -2.00
C ILE A 34 -3.21 -14.28 -1.43
N LYS A 35 -4.41 -14.86 -1.42
CA LYS A 35 -4.63 -16.24 -0.94
C LYS A 35 -3.76 -17.25 -1.68
N ALA A 36 -3.72 -17.18 -3.01
CA ALA A 36 -2.89 -18.08 -3.81
C ALA A 36 -1.39 -17.99 -3.47
N VAL A 37 -0.86 -16.80 -3.18
CA VAL A 37 0.53 -16.64 -2.74
C VAL A 37 0.74 -17.24 -1.35
N LYS A 38 -0.19 -17.01 -0.41
CA LYS A 38 -0.10 -17.57 0.95
C LYS A 38 -0.25 -19.09 0.94
N ASP A 39 -1.09 -19.66 0.08
CA ASP A 39 -1.27 -21.10 -0.09
C ASP A 39 -0.04 -21.77 -0.72
N ALA A 40 0.67 -21.06 -1.59
CA ALA A 40 1.89 -21.54 -2.26
C ALA A 40 3.17 -21.36 -1.42
N GLN A 41 3.08 -20.71 -0.26
CA GLN A 41 4.22 -20.38 0.58
C GLN A 41 4.79 -21.65 1.23
N SER A 42 6.09 -21.92 1.01
CA SER A 42 6.81 -23.04 1.63
C SER A 42 7.61 -22.65 2.87
N ASP A 43 8.03 -21.39 2.96
CA ASP A 43 8.79 -20.84 4.08
C ASP A 43 7.87 -19.92 4.91
N PRO A 44 7.58 -20.21 6.19
CA PRO A 44 6.68 -19.39 7.02
C PRO A 44 7.19 -17.95 7.26
N ASP A 45 8.48 -17.68 7.10
CA ASP A 45 9.07 -16.35 7.30
C ASP A 45 8.99 -15.47 6.03
N PHE A 46 8.49 -16.02 4.92
CA PHE A 46 8.24 -15.24 3.70
C PHE A 46 7.07 -14.25 3.90
N SER A 47 7.28 -12.98 3.56
CA SER A 47 6.27 -11.94 3.76
C SER A 47 5.62 -11.50 2.45
N LEU A 48 4.30 -11.36 2.47
CA LEU A 48 3.51 -10.80 1.39
C LEU A 48 2.96 -9.42 1.79
N VAL A 49 3.39 -8.40 1.07
CA VAL A 49 2.90 -7.02 1.24
C VAL A 49 1.86 -6.72 0.15
N ALA A 50 0.64 -6.35 0.56
CA ALA A 50 -0.37 -5.87 -0.37
C ALA A 50 -0.27 -4.35 -0.51
N ARG A 51 0.08 -3.89 -1.71
CA ARG A 51 0.18 -2.48 -2.06
C ARG A 51 -1.13 -1.97 -2.62
N LEU A 52 -1.72 -1.01 -1.91
CA LEU A 52 -3.00 -0.41 -2.27
C LEU A 52 -2.79 0.90 -3.01
N GLU A 53 -3.29 0.96 -4.24
CA GLU A 53 -3.16 2.10 -5.15
C GLU A 53 -4.43 2.96 -5.20
N GLY A 54 -5.37 2.79 -4.25
CA GLY A 54 -6.62 3.56 -4.21
C GLY A 54 -6.42 5.08 -4.20
N PHE A 55 -5.59 5.62 -3.30
CA PHE A 55 -5.29 7.05 -3.30
C PHE A 55 -4.59 7.53 -4.57
N ILE A 56 -3.76 6.68 -5.19
CA ILE A 56 -3.10 6.97 -6.46
C ILE A 56 -4.12 7.08 -7.58
N ALA A 57 -5.03 6.10 -7.64
CA ALA A 57 -6.09 5.99 -8.61
C ALA A 57 -7.20 7.04 -8.42
N GLY A 58 -7.21 7.77 -7.30
CA GLY A 58 -8.13 8.88 -7.04
C GLY A 58 -9.27 8.57 -6.07
N TRP A 59 -9.29 7.35 -5.52
CA TRP A 59 -10.27 6.91 -4.54
C TRP A 59 -10.04 7.54 -3.16
N GLY A 60 -11.12 7.60 -2.37
CA GLY A 60 -11.12 8.13 -1.00
C GLY A 60 -10.64 7.15 0.07
N LEU A 61 -10.69 7.61 1.32
CA LEU A 61 -10.30 6.82 2.49
C LEU A 61 -11.16 5.57 2.68
N ASP A 62 -12.47 5.68 2.47
CA ASP A 62 -13.40 4.57 2.68
C ASP A 62 -13.09 3.38 1.77
N GLU A 63 -12.80 3.64 0.48
CA GLU A 63 -12.40 2.58 -0.46
C GLU A 63 -11.02 1.99 -0.10
N MET A 64 -10.08 2.82 0.35
CA MET A 64 -8.78 2.34 0.83
C MET A 64 -8.94 1.40 2.04
N LEU A 65 -9.79 1.76 3.01
CA LEU A 65 -10.06 0.92 4.17
C LEU A 65 -10.79 -0.37 3.77
N ARG A 66 -11.76 -0.30 2.87
CA ARG A 66 -12.46 -1.49 2.34
C ARG A 66 -11.48 -2.48 1.71
N ARG A 67 -10.56 -1.98 0.88
CA ARG A 67 -9.53 -2.80 0.22
C ARG A 67 -8.52 -3.36 1.21
N ALA A 68 -8.08 -2.53 2.15
CA ALA A 68 -7.18 -2.92 3.23
C ALA A 68 -7.77 -4.05 4.08
N GLU A 69 -9.04 -3.95 4.45
CA GLU A 69 -9.75 -4.99 5.19
C GLU A 69 -9.72 -6.32 4.46
N ALA A 70 -10.10 -6.29 3.18
CA ALA A 70 -10.18 -7.50 2.37
C ALA A 70 -8.80 -8.13 2.16
N CYS A 71 -7.76 -7.31 1.95
CA CYS A 71 -6.38 -7.80 1.81
C CYS A 71 -5.83 -8.39 3.10
N HIS A 72 -6.09 -7.74 4.24
CA HIS A 72 -5.72 -8.25 5.56
C HIS A 72 -6.43 -9.58 5.86
N ALA A 73 -7.74 -9.65 5.63
CA ALA A 73 -8.53 -10.87 5.81
C ALA A 73 -8.11 -12.00 4.85
N ALA A 74 -7.55 -11.66 3.69
CA ALA A 74 -6.98 -12.62 2.74
C ALA A 74 -5.59 -13.15 3.14
N GLY A 75 -4.97 -12.59 4.18
CA GLY A 75 -3.70 -13.06 4.72
C GLY A 75 -2.47 -12.25 4.30
N ALA A 76 -2.63 -11.00 3.85
CA ALA A 76 -1.50 -10.11 3.64
C ALA A 76 -0.80 -9.81 4.99
N ASP A 77 0.52 -9.97 5.02
CA ASP A 77 1.33 -9.81 6.24
C ASP A 77 1.56 -8.32 6.57
N ALA A 78 1.50 -7.44 5.57
CA ALA A 78 1.57 -6.00 5.72
C ALA A 78 0.82 -5.28 4.59
N LEU A 79 0.48 -4.02 4.81
CA LEU A 79 -0.14 -3.16 3.80
C LEU A 79 0.80 -2.02 3.42
N LEU A 80 1.00 -1.82 2.12
CA LEU A 80 1.70 -0.64 1.60
C LEU A 80 0.68 0.38 1.13
N ILE A 81 0.65 1.52 1.82
CA ILE A 81 -0.27 2.62 1.55
C ILE A 81 0.47 3.70 0.78
N HIS A 82 0.09 3.90 -0.48
CA HIS A 82 0.76 4.84 -1.36
C HIS A 82 -0.08 6.07 -1.66
N SER A 83 0.54 7.24 -1.59
CA SER A 83 -0.03 8.52 -2.03
C SER A 83 0.95 9.22 -2.95
N ARG A 84 0.42 9.96 -3.93
CA ARG A 84 1.17 10.82 -4.84
C ARG A 84 1.06 12.30 -4.47
N LYS A 85 0.37 12.63 -3.37
CA LYS A 85 0.30 14.00 -2.87
C LYS A 85 1.64 14.41 -2.29
N THR A 86 1.89 15.72 -2.20
CA THR A 86 3.06 16.28 -1.52
C THR A 86 2.89 16.37 -0.01
N SER A 87 1.65 16.24 0.48
CA SER A 87 1.31 16.15 1.91
C SER A 87 1.16 14.69 2.35
N PRO A 88 1.62 14.31 3.56
CA PRO A 88 1.44 12.97 4.11
C PRO A 88 0.01 12.70 4.61
N GLU A 89 -0.89 13.68 4.61
CA GLU A 89 -2.22 13.62 5.25
C GLU A 89 -3.03 12.36 4.90
N GLN A 90 -3.04 11.93 3.64
CA GLN A 90 -3.78 10.72 3.24
C GLN A 90 -3.28 9.45 3.96
N VAL A 91 -1.97 9.32 4.09
CA VAL A 91 -1.34 8.17 4.74
C VAL A 91 -1.57 8.23 6.25
N LEU A 92 -1.46 9.42 6.85
CA LEU A 92 -1.70 9.61 8.28
C LEU A 92 -3.15 9.33 8.67
N ARG A 93 -4.11 9.86 7.90
CA ARG A 93 -5.54 9.58 8.10
C ARG A 93 -5.88 8.11 7.91
N PHE A 94 -5.21 7.45 6.96
CA PHE A 94 -5.36 6.01 6.81
C PHE A 94 -4.82 5.27 8.04
N ALA A 95 -3.61 5.59 8.51
CA ALA A 95 -2.99 4.94 9.65
C ALA A 95 -3.85 5.09 10.93
N GLU A 96 -4.36 6.30 11.17
CA GLU A 96 -5.31 6.58 12.25
C GLU A 96 -6.57 5.70 12.14
N ALA A 97 -7.20 5.64 10.97
CA ALA A 97 -8.40 4.82 10.79
C ALA A 97 -8.13 3.30 10.80
N TRP A 98 -6.92 2.87 10.43
CA TRP A 98 -6.55 1.46 10.35
C TRP A 98 -6.34 0.80 11.72
N GLN A 99 -6.01 1.60 12.74
CA GLN A 99 -5.87 1.14 14.14
C GLN A 99 -4.84 0.01 14.31
N ASN A 100 -3.71 0.09 13.59
CA ASN A 100 -2.55 -0.80 13.73
C ASN A 100 -2.88 -2.31 13.69
N ARG A 101 -3.85 -2.71 12.85
CA ARG A 101 -4.30 -4.12 12.75
C ARG A 101 -3.30 -5.04 12.04
N CYS A 102 -2.43 -4.46 11.23
CA CYS A 102 -1.24 -5.10 10.69
C CYS A 102 -0.18 -4.04 10.34
N PRO A 103 1.09 -4.44 10.16
CA PRO A 103 2.17 -3.52 9.81
C PRO A 103 1.85 -2.66 8.58
N LEU A 104 2.15 -1.37 8.69
CA LEU A 104 1.99 -0.42 7.59
C LEU A 104 3.35 -0.07 6.98
N VAL A 105 3.39 -0.05 5.65
CA VAL A 105 4.53 0.32 4.83
C VAL A 105 4.20 1.58 4.05
N ILE A 106 5.13 2.55 4.01
CA ILE A 106 4.95 3.80 3.27
C ILE A 106 6.14 4.07 2.33
N VAL A 107 5.92 4.95 1.35
CA VAL A 107 6.94 5.36 0.37
C VAL A 107 6.88 6.89 0.25
N PRO A 108 7.62 7.65 1.07
CA PRO A 108 7.47 9.11 1.19
C PRO A 108 8.23 9.90 0.12
N THR A 109 8.36 9.37 -1.09
CA THR A 109 9.11 10.03 -2.17
C THR A 109 8.52 11.39 -2.57
N THR A 110 7.19 11.55 -2.51
CA THR A 110 6.51 12.81 -2.87
C THR A 110 6.27 13.74 -1.69
N TYR A 111 6.22 13.22 -0.47
CA TYR A 111 6.01 13.94 0.80
C TYR A 111 7.24 13.84 1.71
N TYR A 112 8.43 13.89 1.11
CA TYR A 112 9.73 13.69 1.76
C TYR A 112 10.09 14.75 2.81
N SER A 113 9.41 15.90 2.79
CA SER A 113 9.63 16.99 3.73
C SER A 113 8.98 16.76 5.09
N ALA A 114 8.12 15.76 5.22
CA ALA A 114 7.53 15.38 6.50
C ALA A 114 8.62 14.78 7.42
N PRO A 115 8.74 15.23 8.68
CA PRO A 115 9.64 14.62 9.65
C PRO A 115 9.31 13.14 9.86
N VAL A 116 10.32 12.30 10.09
CA VAL A 116 10.15 10.85 10.22
C VAL A 116 9.31 10.51 11.45
N GLU A 117 9.46 11.31 12.51
CA GLU A 117 8.76 11.21 13.79
C GLU A 117 7.23 11.19 13.59
N VAL A 118 6.72 11.94 12.59
CA VAL A 118 5.30 11.96 12.24
C VAL A 118 4.79 10.58 11.81
N PHE A 119 5.62 9.79 11.13
CA PHE A 119 5.26 8.43 10.71
C PHE A 119 5.41 7.41 11.84
N GLU A 120 6.39 7.61 12.73
CA GLU A 120 6.56 6.80 13.94
C GLU A 120 5.37 6.97 14.88
N GLU A 121 4.96 8.21 15.15
CA GLU A 121 3.77 8.54 15.95
C GLU A 121 2.48 7.97 15.34
N ALA A 122 2.40 7.94 14.01
CA ALA A 122 1.28 7.33 13.29
C ALA A 122 1.30 5.79 13.27
N GLY A 123 2.32 5.15 13.87
CA GLY A 123 2.43 3.69 13.94
C GLY A 123 2.87 3.01 12.64
N THR A 124 3.54 3.74 11.75
CA THR A 124 4.10 3.15 10.53
C THR A 124 5.25 2.22 10.87
N SER A 125 5.27 1.02 10.27
CA SER A 125 6.26 -0.01 10.58
C SER A 125 7.49 0.04 9.67
N ILE A 126 7.32 0.39 8.39
CA ILE A 126 8.42 0.40 7.40
C ILE A 126 8.31 1.64 6.50
N VAL A 127 9.45 2.31 6.29
CA VAL A 127 9.61 3.41 5.32
C VAL A 127 10.52 2.96 4.18
N ILE A 128 10.08 3.13 2.94
CA ILE A 128 10.84 2.77 1.73
C ILE A 128 11.31 4.03 0.98
N TRP A 129 12.62 4.21 0.88
CA TRP A 129 13.28 5.26 0.09
C TRP A 129 13.47 4.85 -1.38
N GLY A 130 12.37 4.72 -2.12
CA GLY A 130 12.29 3.85 -3.31
C GLY A 130 13.19 4.11 -4.52
N ASN A 131 13.80 5.30 -4.71
CA ASN A 131 14.55 5.58 -5.94
C ASN A 131 15.77 6.52 -5.81
N HIS A 132 16.19 6.87 -4.59
CA HIS A 132 17.21 7.88 -4.36
C HIS A 132 18.58 7.49 -4.93
N MET A 133 18.99 6.23 -4.76
CA MET A 133 20.28 5.74 -5.25
C MET A 133 20.40 5.75 -6.79
N MET A 134 19.29 5.58 -7.52
CA MET A 134 19.31 5.69 -9.00
C MET A 134 19.32 7.14 -9.50
N ARG A 135 18.99 8.10 -8.63
CA ARG A 135 18.92 9.53 -8.97
C ARG A 135 20.20 10.30 -8.59
N ALA A 136 21.10 9.64 -7.87
CA ALA A 136 22.35 10.21 -7.35
C ALA A 136 23.43 10.32 -8.43
#